data_AF-A0A6I3G9P5-F1
#
_entry.id   AF-A0A6I3G9P5-F1
#
_cell.length_a   1.000
_cell.length_b   1.000
_cell.length_c   1.000
_cell.angle_alpha   90.00
_cell.angle_beta   90.00
_cell.angle_gamma   90.00
#
_symmetry.space_group_name_H-M   'P 1'
#
loop_
_entity.id
_entity.type
_entity.pdbx_description
1 polymer ?
#
loop_
_entity_poly.entity_id
_entity_poly.type
_entity_poly.pdbx_seq_one_letter_code
_entity_poly.pdbx_strand_id
1 'polypeptide(L)'
;MPSENDAPPQTLTHQSAPDRRTRKRDARRDHLLDLAADIVEDAGVDGLTMAALAQAADYATASLYTYFDSRSALLAALQQRALLLLHDLAEARVAQWQAALRMAEPPPTDQVASLALLWAFSDLFLAAPQTHPREFRLQQQMLINAGAETTADAAEVVPAAMLVLDVPRRLLEAATDTAALQTQPFTANPLEELLEGSLVRTFAWVLGLNGALMADGLSTGLPTTGAALGEVLTQGLLQGWGASPKDSATARSLAQSLGQSQAQSLGQSQAQSLGQSQAQSLGQSQAQSLGEQP
;
A
#
# COMPACT_ATOMS: atom_id res chain seq x y z
N MET A 1 1.25 -43.21 55.25
CA MET A 1 0.32 -42.61 54.27
C MET A 1 0.07 -41.17 54.70
N PRO A 2 0.10 -40.21 53.76
CA PRO A 2 0.77 -38.90 53.82
C PRO A 2 -0.17 -37.81 54.39
N SER A 3 0.24 -36.57 54.73
CA SER A 3 0.93 -35.61 53.88
C SER A 3 1.55 -34.47 54.70
N GLU A 4 2.86 -34.28 54.52
CA GLU A 4 3.56 -33.02 54.72
C GLU A 4 2.96 -31.95 53.80
N ASN A 5 2.64 -30.79 54.38
CA ASN A 5 2.24 -29.60 53.67
C ASN A 5 3.45 -28.66 53.67
N ASP A 6 4.38 -28.90 52.73
CA ASP A 6 5.55 -28.06 52.52
C ASP A 6 5.50 -27.56 51.07
N ALA A 7 4.77 -26.46 50.86
CA ALA A 7 4.75 -25.75 49.60
C ALA A 7 5.80 -24.62 49.68
N PRO A 8 6.80 -24.58 48.78
CA PRO A 8 7.81 -23.54 48.81
C PRO A 8 7.19 -22.16 48.49
N PRO A 9 7.77 -21.06 48.97
CA PRO A 9 7.27 -19.72 48.68
C PRO A 9 7.30 -19.49 47.17
N GLN A 10 6.12 -19.21 46.61
CA GLN A 10 5.97 -18.77 45.24
C GLN A 10 6.71 -17.44 45.09
N THR A 11 7.94 -17.49 44.57
CA THR A 11 8.61 -16.32 44.03
C THR A 11 7.73 -15.80 42.91
N LEU A 12 6.93 -14.78 43.21
CA LEU A 12 6.27 -13.92 42.23
C LEU A 12 7.39 -13.27 41.41
N THR A 13 7.81 -13.96 40.36
CA THR A 13 8.60 -13.38 39.29
C THR A 13 7.79 -12.21 38.74
N HIS A 14 8.16 -11.00 39.15
CA HIS A 14 7.75 -9.79 38.47
C HIS A 14 8.24 -9.92 37.02
N GLN A 15 7.36 -10.43 36.17
CA GLN A 15 7.46 -10.36 34.73
C GLN A 15 7.31 -8.87 34.39
N SER A 16 8.42 -8.14 34.58
CA SER A 16 8.52 -6.73 34.21
C SER A 16 8.29 -6.66 32.70
N ALA A 17 7.10 -6.18 32.36
CA ALA A 17 6.49 -6.09 31.04
C ALA A 17 7.49 -6.00 29.85
N PRO A 18 7.42 -6.91 28.86
CA PRO A 18 8.09 -6.79 27.55
C PRO A 18 7.55 -5.64 26.67
N ASP A 19 6.96 -4.61 27.27
CA ASP A 19 5.97 -3.77 26.61
C ASP A 19 6.44 -2.31 26.45
N ARG A 20 7.08 -1.71 27.46
CA ARG A 20 7.51 -0.29 27.37
C ARG A 20 8.82 -0.09 26.60
N ARG A 21 9.80 -0.98 26.82
CA ARG A 21 11.13 -0.86 26.19
C ARG A 21 11.08 -1.21 24.70
N THR A 22 10.30 -2.24 24.35
CA THR A 22 10.05 -2.67 22.97
C THR A 22 9.33 -1.55 22.21
N ARG A 23 8.18 -1.04 22.72
CA ARG A 23 7.49 0.10 22.11
C ARG A 23 8.37 1.33 21.91
N LYS A 24 9.22 1.67 22.88
CA LYS A 24 10.15 2.81 22.74
C LYS A 24 11.19 2.55 21.64
N ARG A 25 11.66 1.32 21.50
CA ARG A 25 12.59 0.92 20.44
C ARG A 25 11.91 0.95 19.08
N ASP A 26 10.69 0.45 18.98
CA ASP A 26 9.92 0.41 17.73
C ASP A 26 9.57 1.83 17.27
N ALA A 27 9.05 2.68 18.17
CA ALA A 27 8.79 4.10 17.87
C ALA A 27 10.07 4.83 17.42
N ARG A 28 11.23 4.45 17.94
CA ARG A 28 12.51 5.00 17.49
C ARG A 28 12.91 4.48 16.11
N ARG A 29 12.70 3.19 15.84
CA ARG A 29 12.92 2.59 14.53
C ARG A 29 12.04 3.25 13.47
N ASP A 30 10.76 3.48 13.79
CA ASP A 30 9.81 4.14 12.89
C ASP A 30 10.23 5.57 12.57
N HIS A 31 10.65 6.33 13.58
CA HIS A 31 11.17 7.68 13.37
C HIS A 31 12.42 7.71 12.47
N LEU A 32 13.32 6.73 12.60
CA LEU A 32 14.46 6.60 11.69
C LEU A 32 14.04 6.28 10.25
N LEU A 33 12.98 5.48 10.07
CA LEU A 33 12.43 5.21 8.75
C LEU A 33 11.73 6.44 8.15
N ASP A 34 11.11 7.30 8.97
CA ASP A 34 10.56 8.58 8.50
C ASP A 34 11.65 9.49 7.94
N LEU A 35 12.74 9.67 8.70
CA LEU A 35 13.91 10.44 8.25
C LEU A 35 14.55 9.83 7.00
N ALA A 36 14.62 8.49 6.91
CA ALA A 36 15.11 7.81 5.73
C ALA A 36 14.22 8.06 4.50
N ALA A 37 12.89 8.08 4.69
CA ALA A 37 11.94 8.39 3.62
C ALA A 37 12.11 9.83 3.12
N ASP A 38 12.31 10.79 4.01
CA ASP A 38 12.58 12.19 3.66
C ASP A 38 13.88 12.32 2.84
N ILE A 39 14.96 11.63 3.25
CA ILE A 39 16.23 11.61 2.49
C ILE A 39 16.02 11.03 1.08
N VAL A 40 15.26 9.95 0.94
CA VAL A 40 14.97 9.34 -0.38
C VAL A 40 14.14 10.27 -1.25
N GLU A 41 13.23 11.04 -0.67
CA GLU A 41 12.45 12.03 -1.41
C GLU A 41 13.34 13.17 -1.93
N ASP A 42 14.21 13.70 -1.08
CA ASP A 42 15.04 14.88 -1.39
C ASP A 42 16.25 14.56 -2.27
N ALA A 43 16.93 13.44 -1.99
CA ALA A 43 18.23 13.09 -2.57
C ALA A 43 18.23 11.78 -3.37
N GLY A 44 17.07 11.12 -3.49
CA GLY A 44 16.95 9.80 -4.13
C GLY A 44 17.52 8.66 -3.27
N VAL A 45 17.39 7.44 -3.77
CA VAL A 45 17.88 6.24 -3.05
C VAL A 45 19.39 6.26 -2.86
N ASP A 46 20.14 6.77 -3.82
CA ASP A 46 21.60 6.88 -3.71
C ASP A 46 22.03 7.82 -2.59
N GLY A 47 21.23 8.85 -2.30
CA GLY A 47 21.42 9.75 -1.15
C GLY A 47 21.19 9.08 0.20
N LEU A 48 20.44 7.97 0.26
CA LEU A 48 20.19 7.24 1.49
C LEU A 48 21.46 6.50 1.94
N THR A 49 22.21 7.10 2.86
CA THR A 49 23.40 6.48 3.47
C THR A 49 23.27 6.44 4.99
N MET A 50 23.98 5.51 5.65
CA MET A 50 24.02 5.45 7.11
C MET A 50 24.54 6.76 7.72
N ALA A 51 25.47 7.44 7.04
CA ALA A 51 25.99 8.74 7.48
C ALA A 51 24.96 9.86 7.34
N ALA A 52 24.24 9.92 6.21
CA ALA A 52 23.19 10.91 5.99
C ALA A 52 22.04 10.73 7.00
N LEU A 53 21.61 9.49 7.26
CA LEU A 53 20.60 9.20 8.27
C LEU A 53 21.08 9.56 9.69
N ALA A 54 22.35 9.29 10.01
CA ALA A 54 22.91 9.61 11.32
C ALA A 54 22.92 11.13 11.55
N GLN A 55 23.29 11.89 10.53
CA GLN A 55 23.25 13.35 10.54
C GLN A 55 21.82 13.87 10.71
N ALA A 56 20.87 13.34 9.93
CA ALA A 56 19.46 13.75 10.00
C ALA A 56 18.83 13.44 11.37
N ALA A 57 19.23 12.35 12.01
CA ALA A 57 18.72 11.92 13.30
C ALA A 57 19.45 12.53 14.52
N ASP A 58 20.52 13.30 14.31
CA ASP A 58 21.48 13.74 15.35
C ASP A 58 22.06 12.58 16.17
N TYR A 59 22.47 11.52 15.46
CA TYR A 59 22.95 10.26 16.02
C TYR A 59 24.39 9.99 15.63
N ALA A 60 25.11 9.23 16.46
CA ALA A 60 26.35 8.60 16.04
C ALA A 60 26.04 7.49 15.02
N THR A 61 26.78 7.41 13.92
CA THR A 61 26.58 6.38 12.89
C THR A 61 26.60 4.97 13.46
N ALA A 62 27.50 4.69 14.42
CA ALA A 62 27.57 3.40 15.11
C ALA A 62 26.26 3.03 15.83
N SER A 63 25.50 4.01 16.32
CA SER A 63 24.22 3.76 17.00
C SER A 63 23.12 3.32 16.03
N LEU A 64 23.17 3.73 14.77
CA LEU A 64 22.18 3.31 13.77
C LEU A 64 22.28 1.83 13.43
N TYR A 65 23.49 1.26 13.49
CA TYR A 65 23.71 -0.18 13.29
C TYR A 65 23.06 -1.06 14.37
N THR A 66 22.55 -0.48 15.46
CA THR A 66 21.73 -1.23 16.43
C THR A 66 20.27 -1.39 15.99
N TYR A 67 19.86 -0.66 14.94
CA TYR A 67 18.53 -0.72 14.35
C TYR A 67 18.58 -1.37 12.97
N PHE A 68 19.56 -1.03 12.13
CA PHE A 68 19.69 -1.55 10.77
C PHE A 68 21.10 -2.02 10.52
N ASP A 69 21.26 -3.32 10.24
CA ASP A 69 22.58 -3.96 10.11
C ASP A 69 23.37 -3.43 8.91
N SER A 70 22.69 -2.87 7.91
CA SER A 70 23.31 -2.29 6.73
C SER A 70 22.39 -1.23 6.08
N ARG A 71 22.95 -0.50 5.09
CA ARG A 71 22.15 0.35 4.19
C ARG A 71 21.08 -0.47 3.45
N SER A 72 21.42 -1.69 3.04
CA SER A 72 20.52 -2.60 2.33
C SER A 72 19.34 -3.01 3.24
N ALA A 73 19.61 -3.38 4.49
CA ALA A 73 18.58 -3.67 5.49
C ALA A 73 17.69 -2.45 5.81
N LEU A 74 18.27 -1.24 5.84
CA LEU A 74 17.50 0.00 5.98
C LEU A 74 16.56 0.23 4.79
N LEU A 75 17.06 0.02 3.57
CA LEU A 75 16.26 0.18 2.34
C LEU A 75 15.15 -0.87 2.26
N ALA A 76 15.44 -2.14 2.55
CA ALA A 76 14.47 -3.22 2.61
C ALA A 76 13.36 -2.92 3.62
N ALA A 77 13.72 -2.46 4.84
CA ALA A 77 12.73 -2.05 5.83
C ALA A 77 11.86 -0.87 5.37
N LEU A 78 12.43 0.08 4.63
CA LEU A 78 11.71 1.23 4.08
C LEU A 78 10.73 0.79 2.96
N GLN A 79 11.17 -0.07 2.05
CA GLN A 79 10.32 -0.66 1.00
C GLN A 79 9.20 -1.52 1.59
N GLN A 80 9.50 -2.36 2.58
CA GLN A 80 8.51 -3.17 3.28
C GLN A 80 7.42 -2.28 3.89
N ARG A 81 7.80 -1.19 4.55
CA ARG A 81 6.83 -0.22 5.12
C ARG A 81 5.97 0.42 4.04
N ALA A 82 6.56 0.82 2.92
CA ALA A 82 5.83 1.38 1.79
C ALA A 82 4.82 0.39 1.20
N LEU A 83 5.22 -0.88 1.03
CA LEU A 83 4.34 -1.94 0.53
C LEU A 83 3.17 -2.18 1.49
N LEU A 84 3.42 -2.28 2.80
CA LEU A 84 2.35 -2.47 3.78
C LEU A 84 1.35 -1.30 3.78
N LEU A 85 1.82 -0.05 3.66
CA LEU A 85 0.94 1.11 3.53
C LEU A 85 0.07 1.02 2.26
N LEU A 86 0.67 0.69 1.12
CA LEU A 86 -0.05 0.53 -0.14
C LEU A 86 -1.06 -0.62 -0.08
N HIS A 87 -0.74 -1.72 0.60
CA HIS A 87 -1.66 -2.82 0.88
C HIS A 87 -2.86 -2.34 1.69
N ASP A 88 -2.63 -1.71 2.84
CA ASP A 88 -3.71 -1.24 3.72
C ASP A 88 -4.63 -0.24 3.03
N LEU A 89 -4.04 0.67 2.23
CA LEU A 89 -4.78 1.59 1.38
C LEU A 89 -5.65 0.82 0.39
N ALA A 90 -5.09 -0.13 -0.35
CA ALA A 90 -5.83 -0.90 -1.36
C ALA A 90 -6.97 -1.71 -0.72
N GLU A 91 -6.75 -2.38 0.41
CA GLU A 91 -7.79 -3.11 1.15
C GLU A 91 -8.93 -2.19 1.58
N ALA A 92 -8.60 -1.04 2.18
CA ALA A 92 -9.59 -0.06 2.61
C ALA A 92 -10.43 0.44 1.42
N ARG A 93 -9.80 0.68 0.27
CA ARG A 93 -10.49 1.10 -0.95
C ARG A 93 -11.39 0.01 -1.51
N VAL A 94 -10.91 -1.22 -1.61
CA VAL A 94 -11.69 -2.36 -2.09
C VAL A 94 -12.93 -2.59 -1.21
N ALA A 95 -12.76 -2.55 0.12
CA ALA A 95 -13.88 -2.71 1.05
C ALA A 95 -14.95 -1.61 0.87
N GLN A 96 -14.52 -0.35 0.68
CA GLN A 96 -15.42 0.77 0.41
C GLN A 96 -16.18 0.60 -0.91
N TRP A 97 -15.49 0.23 -2.00
CA TRP A 97 -16.11 0.03 -3.29
C TRP A 97 -17.10 -1.14 -3.29
N GLN A 98 -16.74 -2.25 -2.65
CA GLN A 98 -17.65 -3.38 -2.48
C GLN A 98 -18.92 -2.99 -1.70
N ALA A 99 -18.79 -2.17 -0.66
CA ALA A 99 -19.95 -1.66 0.07
C ALA A 99 -20.83 -0.76 -0.81
N ALA A 100 -20.23 0.15 -1.58
CA ALA A 100 -20.96 1.02 -2.50
C ALA A 100 -21.69 0.21 -3.59
N LEU A 101 -21.06 -0.81 -4.17
CA LEU A 101 -21.67 -1.69 -5.18
C LEU A 101 -22.88 -2.46 -4.63
N ARG A 102 -22.81 -2.93 -3.37
CA ARG A 102 -23.93 -3.59 -2.70
C ARG A 102 -25.13 -2.68 -2.45
N MET A 103 -24.89 -1.36 -2.36
CA MET A 103 -25.93 -0.35 -2.13
C MET A 103 -26.38 0.35 -3.42
N ALA A 104 -25.86 -0.02 -4.59
CA ALA A 104 -26.23 0.60 -5.84
C ALA A 104 -27.66 0.24 -6.27
N GLU A 105 -28.38 1.22 -6.83
CA GLU A 105 -29.74 1.05 -7.35
C GLU A 105 -29.81 1.51 -8.82
N PRO A 106 -30.17 0.61 -9.77
CA PRO A 106 -30.35 -0.83 -9.59
C PRO A 106 -29.01 -1.55 -9.30
N PRO A 107 -29.03 -2.72 -8.62
CA PRO A 107 -27.81 -3.46 -8.35
C PRO A 107 -27.19 -3.96 -9.67
N PRO A 108 -25.86 -3.82 -9.85
CA PRO A 108 -25.17 -4.41 -10.99
C PRO A 108 -25.23 -5.95 -10.91
N THR A 109 -25.08 -6.61 -12.05
CA THR A 109 -24.84 -8.06 -12.04
C THR A 109 -23.48 -8.36 -11.41
N ASP A 110 -23.30 -9.56 -10.88
CA ASP A 110 -22.03 -9.98 -10.25
C ASP A 110 -20.84 -9.87 -11.23
N GLN A 111 -21.07 -10.12 -12.52
CA GLN A 111 -20.05 -9.96 -13.56
C GLN A 111 -19.62 -8.50 -13.73
N VAL A 112 -20.58 -7.57 -13.78
CA VAL A 112 -20.30 -6.14 -13.93
C VAL A 112 -19.63 -5.61 -12.66
N ALA A 113 -20.07 -6.05 -11.49
CA ALA A 113 -19.50 -5.65 -10.21
C ALA A 113 -18.03 -6.10 -10.06
N SER A 114 -17.70 -7.34 -10.42
CA SER A 114 -16.32 -7.85 -10.34
C SER A 114 -15.38 -7.15 -11.33
N LEU A 115 -15.84 -6.87 -12.56
CA LEU A 115 -15.10 -6.04 -13.52
C LEU A 115 -14.95 -4.58 -13.05
N ALA A 116 -15.96 -4.01 -12.38
CA ALA A 116 -15.89 -2.65 -11.88
C ALA A 116 -14.83 -2.49 -10.79
N LEU A 117 -14.66 -3.50 -9.93
CA LEU A 117 -13.59 -3.52 -8.92
C LEU A 117 -12.20 -3.61 -9.55
N LEU A 118 -12.03 -4.38 -10.62
CA LEU A 118 -10.77 -4.42 -11.37
C LEU A 118 -10.44 -3.06 -12.01
N TRP A 119 -11.44 -2.40 -12.61
CA TRP A 119 -11.26 -1.05 -13.14
C TRP A 119 -10.94 -0.02 -12.06
N ALA A 120 -11.65 -0.05 -10.93
CA ALA A 120 -11.41 0.87 -9.81
C ALA A 120 -10.02 0.65 -9.20
N PHE A 121 -9.57 -0.61 -9.09
CA PHE A 121 -8.20 -0.92 -8.66
C PHE A 121 -7.16 -0.40 -9.66
N SER A 122 -7.40 -0.54 -10.96
CA SER A 122 -6.52 0.05 -12.00
C SER A 122 -6.39 1.56 -11.84
N ASP A 123 -7.51 2.26 -11.66
CA ASP A 123 -7.52 3.72 -11.48
C ASP A 123 -6.76 4.12 -10.21
N LEU A 124 -6.95 3.40 -9.09
CA LEU A 124 -6.20 3.61 -7.85
C LEU A 124 -4.70 3.43 -8.07
N PHE A 125 -4.30 2.36 -8.75
CA PHE A 125 -2.91 2.06 -9.03
C PHE A 125 -2.27 3.14 -9.92
N LEU A 126 -2.95 3.55 -11.00
CA LEU A 126 -2.45 4.56 -11.94
C LEU A 126 -2.41 5.97 -11.35
N ALA A 127 -3.22 6.25 -10.32
CA ALA A 127 -3.19 7.50 -9.57
C ALA A 127 -2.18 7.49 -8.39
N ALA A 128 -1.64 6.33 -8.02
CA ALA A 128 -0.73 6.18 -6.89
C ALA A 128 0.55 7.03 -7.00
N PRO A 129 1.21 7.20 -8.16
CA PRO A 129 2.38 8.08 -8.29
C PRO A 129 2.13 9.53 -7.90
N GLN A 130 0.88 10.01 -8.04
CA GLN A 130 0.51 11.40 -7.74
C GLN A 130 0.02 11.55 -6.30
N THR A 131 -0.66 10.53 -5.78
CA THR A 131 -1.31 10.58 -4.45
C THR A 131 -0.40 10.07 -3.33
N HIS A 132 0.50 9.13 -3.64
CA HIS A 132 1.43 8.48 -2.71
C HIS A 132 2.83 8.36 -3.35
N PRO A 133 3.45 9.49 -3.76
CA PRO A 133 4.67 9.49 -4.57
C PRO A 133 5.85 8.79 -3.88
N ARG A 134 5.99 8.94 -2.56
CA ARG A 134 7.10 8.37 -1.77
C ARG A 134 7.05 6.84 -1.78
N GLU A 135 5.91 6.27 -1.40
CA GLU A 135 5.70 4.84 -1.29
C GLU A 135 5.76 4.16 -2.66
N PHE A 136 5.13 4.78 -3.66
CA PHE A 136 5.10 4.23 -5.02
C PHE A 136 6.50 4.21 -5.66
N ARG A 137 7.30 5.26 -5.44
CA ARG A 137 8.69 5.31 -5.93
C ARG A 137 9.55 4.21 -5.31
N LEU A 138 9.42 3.96 -4.01
CA LEU A 138 10.13 2.87 -3.32
C LEU A 138 9.74 1.50 -3.90
N GLN A 139 8.44 1.29 -4.16
CA GLN A 139 7.95 0.06 -4.80
C GLN A 139 8.50 -0.10 -6.22
N GLN A 140 8.56 0.96 -7.04
CA GLN A 140 9.12 0.90 -8.39
C GLN A 140 10.63 0.65 -8.38
N GLN A 141 11.37 1.28 -7.46
CA GLN A 141 12.81 1.08 -7.32
C GLN A 141 13.15 -0.37 -6.98
N MET A 142 12.34 -1.04 -6.17
CA MET A 142 12.46 -2.47 -5.90
C MET A 142 12.38 -3.31 -7.19
N LEU A 143 11.51 -2.94 -8.14
CA LEU A 143 11.38 -3.64 -9.43
C LEU A 143 12.56 -3.36 -10.37
N ILE A 144 13.07 -2.13 -10.38
CA ILE A 144 14.14 -1.68 -11.28
C ILE A 144 15.50 -2.20 -10.83
N ASN A 145 15.78 -2.14 -9.54
CA ASN A 145 17.07 -2.50 -8.96
C ASN A 145 17.09 -3.94 -8.43
N ALA A 146 16.32 -4.85 -9.05
CA ALA A 146 16.31 -6.27 -8.71
C ALA A 146 17.74 -6.84 -8.77
N GLY A 147 18.33 -7.11 -7.60
CA GLY A 147 19.71 -7.61 -7.45
C GLY A 147 20.74 -6.63 -6.87
N ALA A 148 20.36 -5.39 -6.56
CA ALA A 148 21.23 -4.45 -5.81
C ALA A 148 21.26 -4.73 -4.31
N GLU A 149 20.27 -5.47 -3.79
CA GLU A 149 20.15 -5.90 -2.41
C GLU A 149 20.83 -7.26 -2.19
N THR A 150 21.27 -7.52 -0.96
CA THR A 150 21.71 -8.88 -0.61
C THR A 150 20.52 -9.84 -0.68
N THR A 151 20.75 -11.11 -1.01
CA THR A 151 19.67 -12.12 -1.06
C THR A 151 18.93 -12.25 0.26
N ALA A 152 19.60 -11.99 1.39
CA ALA A 152 18.99 -12.01 2.72
C ALA A 152 18.03 -10.84 2.94
N ASP A 153 18.46 -9.61 2.62
CA ASP A 153 17.62 -8.41 2.79
C ASP A 153 16.43 -8.44 1.82
N ALA A 154 16.64 -8.86 0.57
CA ALA A 154 15.58 -9.00 -0.42
C ALA A 154 14.50 -10.01 0.04
N ALA A 155 14.89 -11.06 0.76
CA ALA A 155 13.95 -12.04 1.31
C ALA A 155 13.03 -11.45 2.39
N GLU A 156 13.43 -10.36 3.07
CA GLU A 156 12.58 -9.68 4.07
C GLU A 156 11.42 -8.93 3.43
N VAL A 157 11.58 -8.46 2.19
CA VAL A 157 10.57 -7.67 1.47
C VAL A 157 9.52 -8.56 0.79
N VAL A 158 9.89 -9.79 0.40
CA VAL A 158 9.03 -10.72 -0.33
C VAL A 158 7.66 -10.94 0.32
N PRO A 159 7.53 -11.19 1.64
CA PRO A 159 6.22 -11.34 2.28
C PRO A 159 5.30 -10.12 2.10
N ALA A 160 5.84 -8.91 2.23
CA ALA A 160 5.07 -7.68 2.04
C ALA A 160 4.70 -7.48 0.57
N ALA A 161 5.60 -7.80 -0.36
CA ALA A 161 5.30 -7.74 -1.80
C ALA A 161 4.17 -8.72 -2.17
N MET A 162 4.22 -9.95 -1.66
CA MET A 162 3.16 -10.94 -1.88
C MET A 162 1.83 -10.52 -1.25
N LEU A 163 1.86 -9.88 -0.08
CA LEU A 163 0.66 -9.36 0.58
C LEU A 163 -0.02 -8.24 -0.23
N VAL A 164 0.75 -7.32 -0.79
CA VAL A 164 0.22 -6.27 -1.69
C VAL A 164 -0.39 -6.90 -2.94
N LEU A 165 0.26 -7.89 -3.53
CA LEU A 165 -0.22 -8.58 -4.74
C LEU A 165 -1.45 -9.44 -4.48
N ASP A 166 -1.72 -9.85 -3.24
CA ASP A 166 -2.92 -10.62 -2.91
C ASP A 166 -4.22 -9.86 -3.20
N VAL A 167 -4.20 -8.52 -3.07
CA VAL A 167 -5.37 -7.67 -3.34
C VAL A 167 -5.85 -7.82 -4.79
N PRO A 168 -5.06 -7.50 -5.83
CA PRO A 168 -5.47 -7.72 -7.21
C PRO A 168 -5.69 -9.21 -7.54
N ARG A 169 -4.96 -10.13 -6.92
CA ARG A 169 -5.16 -11.59 -7.10
C ARG A 169 -6.58 -12.01 -6.73
N ARG A 170 -7.06 -11.61 -5.55
CA ARG A 170 -8.43 -11.91 -5.09
C ARG A 170 -9.50 -11.25 -5.95
N LEU A 171 -9.24 -10.06 -6.49
CA LEU A 171 -10.18 -9.41 -7.43
C LEU A 171 -10.28 -10.19 -8.76
N LEU A 172 -9.15 -10.66 -9.29
CA LEU A 172 -9.11 -11.48 -10.51
C LEU A 172 -9.74 -12.86 -10.31
N GLU A 173 -9.55 -13.46 -9.14
CA GLU A 173 -10.20 -14.71 -8.73
C GLU A 173 -11.72 -14.53 -8.67
N ALA A 174 -12.22 -13.50 -7.97
CA ALA A 174 -13.65 -13.21 -7.90
C ALA A 174 -14.27 -12.92 -9.29
N ALA A 175 -13.54 -12.26 -10.19
CA ALA A 175 -13.99 -12.07 -11.56
C ALA A 175 -14.06 -13.38 -12.37
N THR A 176 -13.24 -14.37 -12.03
CA THR A 176 -13.32 -15.72 -12.59
C THR A 176 -14.50 -16.49 -12.01
N ASP A 177 -14.72 -16.43 -10.68
CA ASP A 177 -15.82 -17.11 -9.98
C ASP A 177 -17.20 -16.62 -10.45
N THR A 178 -17.31 -15.34 -10.78
CA THR A 178 -18.53 -14.75 -11.33
C THR A 178 -18.71 -15.00 -12.83
N ALA A 179 -17.75 -15.67 -13.47
CA ALA A 179 -17.67 -15.86 -14.93
C ALA A 179 -17.58 -14.55 -15.74
N ALA A 180 -17.13 -13.46 -15.12
CA ALA A 180 -16.76 -12.24 -15.84
C ALA A 180 -15.47 -12.42 -16.65
N LEU A 181 -14.55 -13.24 -16.16
CA LEU A 181 -13.34 -13.68 -16.85
C LEU A 181 -13.40 -15.19 -17.08
N GLN A 182 -12.71 -15.66 -18.12
CA GLN A 182 -12.56 -17.08 -18.39
C GLN A 182 -11.69 -17.75 -17.31
N THR A 183 -12.03 -18.98 -16.94
CA THR A 183 -11.14 -19.84 -16.14
C THR A 183 -9.87 -20.14 -16.94
N GLN A 184 -8.71 -19.97 -16.31
CA GLN A 184 -7.43 -20.38 -16.90
C GLN A 184 -6.90 -21.65 -16.26
N PRO A 185 -6.31 -22.56 -17.07
CA PRO A 185 -5.59 -23.70 -16.53
C PRO A 185 -4.35 -23.24 -15.77
N PHE A 186 -3.88 -24.08 -14.85
CA PHE A 186 -2.59 -23.88 -14.19
C PHE A 186 -1.47 -23.77 -15.23
N THR A 187 -0.53 -22.86 -14.98
CA THR A 187 0.66 -22.70 -15.83
C THR A 187 1.87 -23.26 -15.09
N ALA A 188 2.65 -24.13 -15.74
CA ALA A 188 3.91 -24.61 -15.17
C ALA A 188 4.94 -23.48 -15.21
N ASN A 189 5.58 -23.19 -14.07
CA ASN A 189 6.73 -22.29 -14.03
C ASN A 189 8.01 -23.02 -14.50
N PRO A 190 9.13 -22.30 -14.75
CA PRO A 190 10.39 -22.91 -15.15
C PRO A 190 11.01 -23.90 -14.14
N LEU A 191 10.44 -23.97 -12.92
CA LEU A 191 10.80 -24.90 -11.84
C LEU A 191 9.78 -26.05 -11.70
N GLU A 192 8.89 -26.21 -12.69
CA GLU A 192 7.83 -27.23 -12.75
C GLU A 192 6.72 -27.12 -11.69
N GLU A 193 6.64 -26.01 -10.96
CA GLU A 193 5.52 -25.74 -10.05
C GLU A 193 4.32 -25.20 -10.83
N LEU A 194 3.12 -25.66 -10.45
CA LEU A 194 1.86 -25.19 -11.03
C LEU A 194 1.44 -23.89 -10.36
N LEU A 195 1.39 -22.81 -11.14
CA LEU A 195 0.87 -21.51 -10.69
C LEU A 195 -0.60 -21.38 -11.06
N GLU A 196 -1.40 -20.91 -10.10
CA GLU A 196 -2.80 -20.55 -10.30
C GLU A 196 -2.95 -19.45 -11.36
N GLY A 197 -3.99 -19.55 -12.20
CA GLY A 197 -4.22 -18.59 -13.29
C GLY A 197 -4.45 -17.16 -12.80
N SER A 198 -5.08 -16.97 -11.63
CA SER A 198 -5.27 -15.64 -11.02
C SER A 198 -3.94 -14.99 -10.63
N LEU A 199 -2.99 -15.77 -10.10
CA LEU A 199 -1.66 -15.29 -9.74
C LEU A 199 -0.85 -14.89 -10.99
N VAL A 200 -0.88 -15.70 -12.05
CA VAL A 200 -0.21 -15.36 -13.32
C VAL A 200 -0.77 -14.07 -13.92
N ARG A 201 -2.11 -13.91 -13.94
CA ARG A 201 -2.76 -12.68 -14.39
C ARG A 201 -2.39 -11.48 -13.52
N THR A 202 -2.24 -11.69 -12.21
CA THR A 202 -1.80 -10.64 -11.27
C THR A 202 -0.42 -10.12 -11.65
N PHE A 203 0.55 -11.01 -11.87
CA PHE A 203 1.88 -10.60 -12.31
C PHE A 203 1.84 -9.88 -13.67
N ALA A 204 1.15 -10.44 -14.66
CA ALA A 204 1.05 -9.85 -15.99
C ALA A 204 0.45 -8.43 -15.93
N TRP A 205 -0.58 -8.23 -15.10
CA TRP A 205 -1.24 -6.95 -14.96
C TRP A 205 -0.40 -5.93 -14.20
N VAL A 206 0.01 -6.27 -12.97
CA VAL A 206 0.70 -5.33 -12.08
C VAL A 206 2.07 -4.95 -12.64
N LEU A 207 2.81 -5.88 -13.23
CA LEU A 207 4.07 -5.56 -13.92
C LEU A 207 3.82 -4.73 -15.17
N GLY A 208 2.74 -5.00 -15.92
CA GLY A 208 2.33 -4.19 -17.06
C GLY A 208 2.00 -2.74 -16.68
N LEU A 209 1.25 -2.53 -15.61
CA LEU A 209 0.93 -1.19 -15.10
C LEU A 209 2.17 -0.44 -14.60
N ASN A 210 3.07 -1.13 -13.90
CA ASN A 210 4.36 -0.56 -13.51
C ASN A 210 5.16 -0.12 -14.74
N GLY A 211 5.28 -0.98 -15.75
CA GLY A 211 5.98 -0.66 -16.99
C GLY A 211 5.37 0.53 -17.73
N ALA A 212 4.04 0.64 -17.73
CA ALA A 212 3.33 1.79 -18.28
C ALA A 212 3.71 3.09 -17.56
N LEU A 213 3.65 3.10 -16.22
CA LEU A 213 3.97 4.27 -15.41
C LEU A 213 5.45 4.67 -15.49
N MET A 214 6.35 3.71 -15.65
CA MET A 214 7.78 4.00 -15.86
C MET A 214 8.05 4.79 -17.15
N ALA A 215 7.14 4.72 -18.13
CA ALA A 215 7.28 5.45 -19.38
C ALA A 215 7.27 6.99 -19.19
N ASP A 216 6.63 7.49 -18.12
CA ASP A 216 6.62 8.92 -17.78
C ASP A 216 8.00 9.43 -17.34
N GLY A 217 8.91 8.53 -16.96
CA GLY A 217 10.30 8.86 -16.58
C GLY A 217 11.27 8.94 -17.77
N LEU A 218 10.83 8.69 -19.00
CA LEU A 218 11.71 8.71 -20.17
C LEU A 218 12.13 10.15 -20.53
N SER A 219 13.43 10.37 -20.72
CA SER A 219 13.99 11.71 -21.00
C SER A 219 13.49 12.33 -22.30
N THR A 220 13.16 11.52 -23.30
CA THR A 220 12.59 11.97 -24.59
C THR A 220 11.09 12.24 -24.50
N GLY A 221 10.44 11.82 -23.42
CA GLY A 221 8.99 11.76 -23.28
C GLY A 221 8.33 10.77 -24.27
N LEU A 222 7.03 10.56 -24.09
CA LEU A 222 6.16 9.92 -25.06
C LEU A 222 4.98 10.84 -25.39
N PRO A 223 4.35 10.73 -26.57
CA PRO A 223 3.13 11.47 -26.91
C PRO A 223 1.89 10.89 -26.20
N THR A 224 2.05 10.39 -24.98
CA THR A 224 1.03 9.77 -24.11
C THR A 224 1.55 9.79 -22.67
N THR A 225 0.72 9.39 -21.72
CA THR A 225 1.12 9.21 -20.32
C THR A 225 1.11 7.74 -19.93
N GLY A 226 1.84 7.39 -18.88
CA GLY A 226 1.82 6.07 -18.27
C GLY A 226 0.43 5.68 -17.79
N ALA A 227 -0.35 6.65 -17.28
CA ALA A 227 -1.75 6.46 -16.93
C ALA A 227 -2.60 6.04 -18.15
N ALA A 228 -2.49 6.74 -19.28
CA ALA A 228 -3.22 6.41 -20.49
C ALA A 228 -2.80 5.05 -21.08
N LEU A 229 -1.50 4.72 -21.02
CA LEU A 229 -0.99 3.40 -21.40
C LEU A 229 -1.54 2.30 -20.50
N GLY A 230 -1.58 2.53 -19.18
CA GLY A 230 -2.11 1.59 -18.20
C GLY A 230 -3.61 1.32 -18.38
N GLU A 231 -4.39 2.32 -18.78
CA GLU A 231 -5.80 2.16 -19.13
C GLU A 231 -5.97 1.25 -20.35
N VAL A 232 -5.22 1.51 -21.43
CA VAL A 232 -5.24 0.68 -22.65
C VAL A 232 -4.80 -0.76 -22.35
N LEU A 233 -3.76 -0.94 -21.54
CA LEU A 233 -3.28 -2.25 -21.10
C LEU A 233 -4.34 -3.00 -20.29
N THR A 234 -4.96 -2.34 -19.32
CA THR A 234 -6.04 -2.93 -18.51
C THR A 234 -7.19 -3.38 -19.40
N GLN A 235 -7.64 -2.52 -20.32
CA GLN A 235 -8.70 -2.87 -21.26
C GLN A 235 -8.35 -4.10 -22.10
N GLY A 236 -7.15 -4.11 -22.69
CA GLY A 236 -6.69 -5.20 -23.55
C GLY A 236 -6.56 -6.53 -22.81
N LEU A 237 -6.01 -6.50 -21.59
CA LEU A 237 -5.87 -7.69 -20.75
C LEU A 237 -7.23 -8.26 -20.33
N LEU A 238 -8.15 -7.42 -19.82
CA LEU A 238 -9.47 -7.88 -19.40
C LEU A 238 -10.25 -8.51 -20.57
N GLN A 239 -10.21 -7.87 -21.75
CA GLN A 239 -10.83 -8.42 -22.96
C GLN A 239 -10.15 -9.72 -23.42
N GLY A 240 -8.81 -9.77 -23.39
CA GLY A 240 -8.03 -10.97 -23.71
C GLY A 240 -8.29 -12.13 -22.74
N TRP A 241 -8.71 -11.84 -21.51
CA TRP A 241 -9.13 -12.84 -20.52
C TRP A 241 -10.62 -13.17 -20.60
N GLY A 242 -11.33 -12.66 -21.60
CA GLY A 242 -12.70 -13.02 -21.92
C GLY A 242 -13.78 -12.10 -21.35
N ALA A 243 -13.42 -10.93 -20.82
CA ALA A 243 -14.41 -9.95 -20.40
C ALA A 243 -15.27 -9.49 -21.60
N SER A 244 -16.58 -9.58 -21.44
CA SER A 244 -17.56 -9.06 -22.40
C SER A 244 -17.34 -7.55 -22.63
N PRO A 245 -17.25 -7.07 -23.89
CA PRO A 245 -17.07 -5.63 -24.16
C PRO A 245 -18.20 -4.77 -23.60
N LYS A 246 -19.44 -5.26 -23.62
CA LYS A 246 -20.62 -4.56 -23.09
C LYS A 246 -20.54 -4.44 -21.56
N ASP A 247 -20.22 -5.53 -20.89
CA ASP A 247 -20.15 -5.55 -19.43
C ASP A 247 -18.93 -4.76 -18.95
N SER A 248 -17.81 -4.82 -19.68
CA SER A 248 -16.61 -4.02 -19.42
C SER A 248 -16.88 -2.51 -19.53
N ALA A 249 -17.64 -2.07 -20.54
CA ALA A 249 -17.99 -0.65 -20.68
C ALA A 249 -18.90 -0.16 -19.54
N THR A 250 -19.85 -1.01 -19.13
CA THR A 250 -20.73 -0.74 -17.99
C THR A 250 -19.92 -0.67 -16.68
N ALA A 251 -19.03 -1.64 -16.48
CA ALA A 251 -18.12 -1.73 -15.34
C ALA A 251 -17.16 -0.53 -15.27
N ARG A 252 -16.62 -0.07 -16.40
CA ARG A 252 -15.78 1.14 -16.47
C ARG A 252 -16.53 2.37 -15.98
N SER A 253 -17.77 2.57 -16.43
CA SER A 253 -18.62 3.69 -16.01
C SER A 253 -18.91 3.63 -14.51
N LEU A 254 -19.12 2.43 -13.96
CA LEU A 254 -19.35 2.21 -12.55
C LEU A 254 -18.09 2.46 -11.71
N ALA A 255 -16.91 2.04 -12.18
CA ALA A 255 -15.63 2.35 -11.52
C ALA A 255 -15.38 3.86 -11.43
N GLN A 256 -15.71 4.61 -12.48
CA GLN A 256 -15.58 6.07 -12.49
C GLN A 256 -16.51 6.72 -11.46
N SER A 257 -17.75 6.23 -11.29
CA SER A 257 -18.67 6.78 -10.28
C SER A 257 -18.21 6.48 -8.85
N LEU A 258 -17.62 5.30 -8.61
CA LEU A 258 -16.98 4.94 -7.34
C LEU A 258 -15.84 5.91 -6.99
N GLY A 259 -15.00 6.27 -7.97
CA GLY A 259 -13.93 7.26 -7.80
C GLY A 259 -14.45 8.68 -7.51
N GLN A 260 -15.50 9.12 -8.22
CA GLN A 260 -16.07 10.45 -8.03
C GLN A 260 -16.75 10.62 -6.66
N SER A 261 -17.54 9.62 -6.24
CA SER A 261 -18.19 9.64 -4.92
C SER A 261 -17.17 9.72 -3.78
N GLN A 262 -16.00 9.11 -3.98
CA GLN A 262 -14.89 9.17 -3.03
C GLN A 262 -14.25 10.56 -2.96
N ALA A 263 -13.96 11.18 -4.11
CA ALA A 263 -13.39 12.53 -4.15
C ALA A 263 -14.31 13.54 -3.43
N GLN A 264 -15.63 13.38 -3.59
CA GLN A 264 -16.62 14.22 -2.93
C GLN A 264 -16.68 13.99 -1.42
N SER A 265 -16.68 12.74 -0.95
CA SER A 265 -16.75 12.44 0.50
C SER A 265 -15.48 12.89 1.24
N LEU A 266 -14.31 12.74 0.64
CA LEU A 266 -13.05 13.24 1.18
C LEU A 266 -13.03 14.78 1.25
N GLY A 267 -13.47 15.45 0.19
CA GLY A 267 -13.59 16.91 0.16
C GLY A 267 -14.53 17.44 1.25
N GLN A 268 -15.67 16.78 1.48
CA GLN A 268 -16.62 17.16 2.52
C GLN A 268 -16.07 16.91 3.93
N SER A 269 -15.41 15.78 4.17
CA SER A 269 -14.81 15.45 5.48
C SER A 269 -13.69 16.42 5.85
N GLN A 270 -12.81 16.77 4.89
CA GLN A 270 -11.75 17.75 5.11
C GLN A 270 -12.30 19.17 5.33
N ALA A 271 -13.32 19.57 4.57
CA ALA A 271 -13.98 20.86 4.79
C ALA A 271 -14.65 20.94 6.17
N GLN A 272 -15.25 19.85 6.64
CA GLN A 272 -15.87 19.78 7.97
C GLN A 272 -14.82 19.80 9.10
N SER A 273 -13.71 19.07 8.97
CA SER A 273 -12.66 19.06 10.01
C SER A 273 -11.94 20.41 10.12
N LEU A 274 -11.66 21.06 8.99
CA LEU A 274 -11.10 22.41 8.96
C LEU A 274 -12.08 23.43 9.55
N GLY A 275 -13.37 23.33 9.22
CA GLY A 275 -14.42 24.19 9.78
C GLY A 275 -14.57 24.03 11.30
N GLN A 276 -14.51 22.80 11.81
CA GLN A 276 -14.58 22.53 13.25
C GLN A 276 -13.32 23.02 13.99
N SER A 277 -12.14 22.84 13.42
CA SER A 277 -10.88 23.34 13.98
C SER A 277 -10.85 24.87 14.07
N GLN A 278 -11.29 25.56 13.01
CA GLN A 278 -11.38 27.03 13.00
C GLN A 278 -12.47 27.56 13.96
N ALA A 279 -13.61 26.89 14.05
CA ALA A 279 -14.66 27.27 14.99
C ALA A 279 -14.22 27.08 16.47
N GLN A 280 -13.46 26.02 16.76
CA GLN A 280 -12.89 25.78 18.08
C GLN A 280 -11.81 26.80 18.46
N SER A 281 -10.92 27.17 17.51
CA SER A 281 -9.87 28.16 17.78
C SER A 281 -10.45 29.57 17.98
N LEU A 282 -11.47 29.96 17.20
CA LEU A 282 -12.18 31.23 17.38
C LEU A 282 -12.98 31.28 18.68
N GLY A 283 -13.63 30.17 19.05
CA GLY A 283 -14.36 30.05 20.33
C GLY A 283 -13.43 30.14 21.55
N GLN A 284 -12.26 29.51 21.49
CA GLN A 284 -11.25 29.60 22.57
C GLN A 284 -10.66 31.02 22.68
N SER A 285 -10.40 31.67 21.55
CA SER A 285 -9.88 33.05 21.53
C SER A 285 -10.88 34.08 22.08
N GLN A 286 -12.18 33.95 21.76
CA GLN A 286 -13.23 34.82 22.31
C GLN A 286 -13.51 34.55 23.80
N ALA A 287 -13.43 33.29 24.24
CA ALA A 287 -13.57 32.96 25.66
C ALA A 287 -12.40 33.50 26.50
N GLN A 288 -11.18 33.51 25.95
CA GLN A 288 -10.02 34.12 26.59
C GLN A 288 -10.12 35.65 26.65
N SER A 289 -10.61 36.31 25.60
CA SER A 289 -10.73 37.78 25.60
C SER A 289 -11.84 38.32 26.52
N LEU A 290 -12.89 37.54 26.77
CA LEU A 290 -13.97 37.88 27.70
C LEU A 290 -13.64 37.60 29.17
N GLY A 291 -12.64 36.75 29.44
CA GLY A 291 -12.17 36.44 30.80
C GLY A 291 -11.16 37.45 31.37
N GLU A 292 -10.65 38.38 30.54
CA GLU A 292 -9.61 39.35 30.92
C GLU A 292 -10.14 40.80 31.08
N GLN A 293 -11.45 41.03 31.05
CA GLN A 293 -12.00 42.36 31.38
C GLN A 293 -12.30 42.48 32.88
N PRO A 294 -11.59 43.35 33.63
CA PRO A 294 -11.84 43.59 35.06
C PRO A 294 -13.10 44.42 35.34
#